data_AF-M6FGA1-F1
#
_entry.id   AF-M6FGA1-F1
#
_cell.length_a   1.000
_cell.length_b   1.000
_cell.length_c   1.000
_cell.angle_alpha   90.00
_cell.angle_beta   90.00
_cell.angle_gamma   90.00
#
_symmetry.space_group_name_H-M   'P 1'
#
loop_
_entity.id
_entity.type
_entity.pdbx_description
1 polymer ?
#
loop_
_entity_poly.entity_id
_entity_poly.type
_entity_poly.pdbx_seq_one_letter_code
_entity_poly.pdbx_strand_id
1 'polypeptide(L)'
;MNENIFRKIGEELLKNIRICPDNNVGSVQGKNPLIEAKTNNVHRFLQLWGKADRDESQNLIWHPLAYHMLDVAAVAWVWLQEGPNLKDLFLRISGLPEKEIILLASIACALHDVGKATVYFQNKIPEITRESGLRRGYLRF
;
A
#
# COMPACT_ATOMS: atom_id res chain seq x y z
N MET A 1 6.06 -16.97 -22.28
CA MET A 1 5.85 -16.18 -21.04
C MET A 1 4.37 -15.85 -20.99
N ASN A 2 3.60 -16.44 -20.06
CA ASN A 2 2.14 -16.42 -20.12
C ASN A 2 1.63 -15.13 -19.44
N GLU A 3 1.24 -14.11 -20.22
CA GLU A 3 0.61 -12.87 -19.70
C GLU A 3 -0.57 -13.16 -18.75
N ASN A 4 -1.22 -14.31 -18.93
CA ASN A 4 -2.31 -14.80 -18.09
C ASN A 4 -1.92 -15.01 -16.62
N ILE A 5 -0.67 -15.30 -16.28
CA ILE A 5 -0.26 -15.52 -14.87
C ILE A 5 -0.16 -14.18 -14.13
N PHE A 6 0.48 -13.18 -14.72
CA PHE A 6 0.59 -11.85 -14.11
C PHE A 6 -0.77 -11.17 -13.98
N ARG A 7 -1.64 -11.33 -14.98
CA ARG A 7 -3.03 -10.83 -14.91
C ARG A 7 -3.81 -11.52 -13.79
N LYS A 8 -3.64 -12.84 -13.61
CA LYS A 8 -4.34 -13.63 -12.61
C LYS A 8 -3.84 -13.39 -11.18
N ILE A 9 -2.54 -13.24 -10.99
CA ILE A 9 -1.95 -12.84 -9.69
C ILE A 9 -2.38 -11.41 -9.34
N GLY A 10 -2.31 -10.49 -10.30
CA GLY A 10 -2.79 -9.11 -10.10
C GLY A 10 -4.27 -9.05 -9.76
N GLU A 11 -5.12 -9.78 -10.47
CA GLU A 11 -6.57 -9.85 -10.20
C GLU A 11 -6.88 -10.51 -8.84
N GLU A 12 -6.16 -11.56 -8.43
CA GLU A 12 -6.35 -12.20 -7.13
C GLU A 12 -5.89 -11.33 -5.96
N LEU A 13 -4.77 -10.61 -6.12
CA LEU A 13 -4.33 -9.64 -5.11
C LEU A 13 -5.35 -8.50 -5.01
N LEU A 14 -5.80 -7.92 -6.12
CA LEU A 14 -6.79 -6.83 -6.13
C LEU A 14 -8.16 -7.23 -5.56
N LYS A 15 -8.61 -8.48 -5.75
CA LYS A 15 -9.88 -8.99 -5.20
C LYS A 15 -9.87 -9.10 -3.68
N ASN A 16 -8.72 -9.43 -3.09
CA ASN A 16 -8.58 -9.66 -1.65
C ASN A 16 -8.16 -8.40 -0.86
N ILE A 17 -7.91 -7.29 -1.56
CA ILE A 17 -7.35 -6.05 -1.00
C ILE A 17 -8.42 -4.93 -0.79
N ARG A 18 -9.72 -5.26 -0.89
CA ARG A 18 -10.77 -4.37 -0.35
C ARG A 18 -10.82 -4.46 1.18
N ILE A 19 -9.79 -3.96 1.83
CA ILE A 19 -9.84 -3.63 3.26
C ILE A 19 -9.77 -2.11 3.32
N CYS A 20 -10.89 -1.45 3.05
CA CYS A 20 -11.17 -0.23 3.80
C CYS A 20 -11.28 -0.67 5.26
N PRO A 21 -10.59 -0.04 6.22
CA PRO A 21 -10.98 -0.23 7.61
C PRO A 21 -12.46 0.17 7.69
N ASP A 22 -13.32 -0.78 8.11
CA ASP A 22 -14.75 -0.52 8.26
C ASP A 22 -14.92 0.69 9.17
N ASN A 23 -15.32 1.82 8.58
CA ASN A 23 -15.70 3.03 9.31
C ASN A 23 -17.11 2.88 9.92
N ASN A 24 -17.53 1.66 10.27
CA ASN A 24 -18.70 1.42 11.11
C ASN A 24 -18.35 1.77 12.57
N VAL A 25 -18.03 3.04 12.81
CA VAL A 25 -18.20 3.66 14.12
C VAL A 25 -19.69 3.91 14.26
N GLY A 26 -20.42 2.84 14.59
CA GLY A 26 -21.79 2.93 15.03
C GLY A 26 -21.88 3.94 16.17
N SER A 27 -22.90 4.78 16.11
CA SER A 27 -23.29 5.71 17.15
C SER A 27 -23.53 4.97 18.47
N VAL A 28 -22.51 4.87 19.32
CA VAL A 28 -22.67 4.39 20.70
C VAL A 28 -22.55 5.57 21.64
N GLN A 29 -23.73 6.00 22.07
CA GLN A 29 -23.95 7.06 23.02
C GLN A 29 -23.37 6.65 24.38
N GLY A 30 -22.30 7.32 24.77
CA GLY A 30 -21.70 7.30 26.11
C GLY A 30 -20.93 6.04 26.48
N LYS A 31 -19.60 6.16 26.63
CA LYS A 31 -18.80 5.52 27.70
C LYS A 31 -17.30 5.85 27.60
N ASN A 32 -16.77 6.32 28.74
CA ASN A 32 -15.39 6.36 29.24
C ASN A 32 -14.19 6.33 28.24
N PRO A 33 -13.43 7.45 28.09
CA PRO A 33 -12.38 7.61 27.07
C PRO A 33 -11.12 6.76 27.27
N LEU A 34 -10.98 6.07 28.42
CA LEU A 34 -9.80 5.25 28.71
C LEU A 34 -9.96 3.78 28.25
N ILE A 35 -11.17 3.33 27.92
CA ILE A 35 -11.44 1.94 27.50
C ILE A 35 -11.42 1.82 25.96
N GLU A 36 -11.77 2.88 25.22
CA GLU A 36 -11.73 2.92 23.75
C GLU A 36 -10.30 2.87 23.16
N ALA A 37 -9.28 3.26 23.92
CA ALA A 37 -7.90 3.28 23.44
C ALA A 37 -7.29 1.87 23.23
N LYS A 38 -7.98 0.80 23.67
CA LYS A 38 -7.41 -0.55 23.72
C LYS A 38 -7.78 -1.47 22.54
N THR A 39 -8.66 -1.05 21.62
CA THR A 39 -9.16 -1.96 20.58
C THR A 39 -8.97 -1.52 19.13
N ASN A 40 -8.61 -0.27 18.83
CA ASN A 40 -8.52 0.21 17.44
C ASN A 40 -7.19 0.93 17.13
N ASN A 41 -6.04 0.32 17.47
CA ASN A 41 -4.76 0.80 16.96
C ASN A 41 -4.56 0.35 15.50
N VAL A 42 -5.35 0.90 14.59
CA VAL A 42 -4.97 0.88 13.18
C VAL A 42 -3.64 1.64 13.11
N HIS A 43 -2.58 0.96 12.70
CA HIS A 43 -1.26 1.59 12.65
C HIS A 43 -1.34 2.85 11.77
N ARG A 44 -0.85 3.99 12.28
CA ARG A 44 -1.00 5.30 11.60
C ARG A 44 -0.49 5.30 10.15
N PHE A 45 0.49 4.48 9.83
CA PHE A 45 1.01 4.35 8.45
C PHE A 45 -0.02 3.77 7.47
N LEU A 46 -1.04 3.03 7.95
CA LEU A 46 -2.14 2.51 7.15
C LEU A 46 -3.18 3.59 6.80
N GLN A 47 -3.13 4.76 7.45
CA GLN A 47 -4.04 5.87 7.16
C GLN A 47 -3.57 6.70 5.96
N LEU A 48 -2.31 6.55 5.54
CA LEU A 48 -1.77 7.20 4.34
C LEU A 48 -2.35 6.51 3.11
N TRP A 49 -2.90 7.26 2.17
CA TRP A 49 -3.39 6.70 0.90
C TRP A 49 -2.28 6.69 -0.15
N GLY A 50 -2.16 5.60 -0.90
CA GLY A 50 -1.21 5.45 -2.02
C GLY A 50 -1.88 5.50 -3.39
N LYS A 51 -3.14 5.04 -3.47
CA LYS A 51 -3.97 5.07 -4.67
C LYS A 51 -5.39 5.48 -4.30
N ALA A 52 -6.01 6.27 -5.16
CA ALA A 52 -7.39 6.72 -5.05
C ALA A 52 -8.10 6.46 -6.38
N ASP A 53 -9.35 6.04 -6.32
CA ASP A 53 -10.16 5.76 -7.51
C ASP A 53 -11.65 5.98 -7.20
N ARG A 54 -12.51 5.82 -8.20
CA ARG A 54 -13.96 5.74 -8.03
C ARG A 54 -14.44 4.33 -8.34
N ASP A 55 -15.30 3.78 -7.48
CA ASP A 55 -15.97 2.52 -7.78
C ASP A 55 -17.08 2.69 -8.84
N GLU A 56 -17.75 1.58 -9.19
CA GLU A 56 -18.85 1.57 -10.18
C GLU A 56 -20.01 2.49 -9.77
N SER A 57 -20.21 2.70 -8.46
CA SER A 57 -21.22 3.59 -7.88
C SER A 57 -20.72 5.03 -7.70
N GLN A 58 -19.56 5.37 -8.26
CA GLN A 58 -18.89 6.68 -8.17
C GLN A 58 -18.43 7.06 -6.75
N ASN A 59 -18.43 6.12 -5.80
CA ASN A 59 -17.90 6.36 -4.47
C ASN A 59 -16.38 6.45 -4.52
N LEU A 60 -15.84 7.38 -3.74
CA LEU A 60 -14.41 7.54 -3.60
C LEU A 60 -13.85 6.37 -2.79
N ILE A 61 -12.97 5.59 -3.41
CA ILE A 61 -12.27 4.48 -2.76
C ILE A 61 -10.77 4.77 -2.75
N TRP A 62 -10.08 4.25 -1.75
CA TRP A 62 -8.65 4.44 -1.64
C TRP A 62 -7.97 3.20 -1.07
N HIS A 63 -6.68 3.10 -1.35
CA HIS A 63 -5.85 1.99 -0.94
C HIS A 63 -4.67 2.49 -0.09
N PRO A 64 -4.41 1.89 1.08
CA PRO A 64 -3.30 2.28 1.95
C PRO A 64 -1.96 2.27 1.23
N LEU A 65 -1.14 3.30 1.48
CA LEU A 65 0.17 3.48 0.88
C LEU A 65 1.11 2.32 1.20
N ALA A 66 1.11 1.85 2.44
CA ALA A 66 1.90 0.69 2.85
C ALA A 66 1.56 -0.57 2.05
N TYR A 67 0.27 -0.83 1.81
CA TYR A 67 -0.15 -1.97 0.99
C TYR A 67 0.20 -1.75 -0.48
N HIS A 68 0.00 -0.55 -1.02
CA HIS A 68 0.39 -0.23 -2.39
C HIS A 68 1.88 -0.52 -2.65
N MET A 69 2.73 -0.11 -1.72
CA MET A 69 4.18 -0.36 -1.79
C MET A 69 4.50 -1.87 -1.70
N LEU A 70 3.81 -2.61 -0.83
CA LEU A 70 4.00 -4.07 -0.70
C LEU A 70 3.50 -4.83 -1.93
N ASP A 71 2.41 -4.41 -2.56
CA ASP A 71 1.88 -5.03 -3.78
C ASP A 71 2.91 -4.94 -4.92
N VAL A 72 3.49 -3.75 -5.11
CA VAL A 72 4.53 -3.53 -6.14
C VAL A 72 5.81 -4.32 -5.81
N ALA A 73 6.18 -4.40 -4.53
CA ALA A 73 7.31 -5.22 -4.09
C ALA A 73 7.08 -6.71 -4.34
N ALA A 74 5.87 -7.22 -4.09
CA ALA A 74 5.50 -8.61 -4.33
C ALA A 74 5.52 -8.95 -5.83
N VAL A 75 5.04 -8.04 -6.67
CA VAL A 75 5.13 -8.18 -8.14
C VAL A 75 6.60 -8.23 -8.58
N ALA A 76 7.45 -7.33 -8.08
CA ALA A 76 8.87 -7.33 -8.39
C ALA A 76 9.57 -8.62 -7.95
N TRP A 77 9.26 -9.11 -6.75
CA TRP A 77 9.80 -10.36 -6.22
C TRP A 77 9.48 -11.55 -7.12
N VAL A 78 8.19 -11.75 -7.44
CA VAL A 78 7.74 -12.86 -8.29
C VAL A 78 8.30 -12.71 -9.70
N TRP A 79 8.32 -11.49 -10.25
CA TRP A 79 8.82 -11.26 -11.59
C TRP A 79 10.31 -11.56 -11.72
N LEU A 80 11.13 -11.23 -10.72
CA LEU A 80 12.56 -11.52 -10.75
C LEU A 80 12.88 -12.99 -10.44
N GLN A 81 12.07 -13.65 -9.60
CA GLN A 81 12.18 -15.10 -9.38
C GLN A 81 11.92 -15.88 -10.67
N GLU A 82 10.78 -15.60 -11.33
CA GLU A 82 10.26 -16.37 -12.46
C GLU A 82 10.76 -15.88 -13.84
N GLY A 83 11.20 -14.62 -13.93
CA GLY A 83 11.58 -13.95 -15.18
C GLY A 83 13.09 -13.96 -15.43
N PRO A 84 13.59 -14.63 -16.49
CA PRO A 84 15.04 -14.80 -16.68
C PRO A 84 15.77 -13.51 -17.08
N ASN A 85 15.18 -12.69 -17.95
CA ASN A 85 15.94 -11.67 -18.68
C ASN A 85 16.45 -10.52 -17.81
N LEU A 86 15.66 -10.03 -16.85
CA LEU A 86 16.03 -8.88 -16.04
C LEU A 86 16.92 -9.28 -14.85
N LYS A 87 16.66 -10.45 -14.27
CA LYS A 87 17.49 -11.03 -13.21
C LYS A 87 18.91 -11.28 -13.70
N ASP A 88 19.08 -11.92 -14.85
CA ASP A 88 20.40 -12.24 -15.41
C ASP A 88 21.22 -10.98 -15.70
N LEU A 89 20.56 -9.90 -16.14
CA LEU A 89 21.20 -8.60 -16.31
C LEU A 89 21.74 -8.07 -14.98
N PHE A 90 20.91 -8.06 -13.94
CA PHE A 90 21.31 -7.56 -12.61
C PHE A 90 22.43 -8.39 -11.99
N LEU A 91 22.39 -9.72 -12.13
CA LEU A 91 23.46 -10.61 -11.71
C LEU A 91 24.79 -10.25 -12.38
N ARG A 92 24.78 -10.04 -13.70
CA ARG A 92 25.98 -9.73 -14.49
C ARG A 92 26.59 -8.37 -14.13
N ILE A 93 25.77 -7.33 -13.92
CA ILE A 93 26.28 -5.97 -13.69
C ILE A 93 26.68 -5.70 -12.23
N SER A 94 26.04 -6.38 -11.28
CA SER A 94 26.28 -6.13 -9.84
C SER A 94 27.34 -7.04 -9.23
N GLY A 95 27.50 -8.26 -9.76
CA GLY A 95 28.31 -9.30 -9.13
C GLY A 95 27.72 -9.84 -7.82
N LEU A 96 26.48 -9.46 -7.46
CA LEU A 96 25.82 -9.87 -6.23
C LEU A 96 25.13 -11.24 -6.38
N PRO A 97 24.94 -11.98 -5.27
CA PRO A 97 24.12 -13.18 -5.26
C PRO A 97 22.68 -12.92 -5.69
N GLU A 98 22.05 -13.90 -6.35
CA GLU A 98 20.67 -13.81 -6.84
C GLU A 98 19.68 -13.37 -5.76
N LYS A 99 19.77 -13.95 -4.57
CA LYS A 99 18.90 -13.62 -3.45
C LYS A 99 19.00 -12.15 -3.05
N GLU A 100 20.18 -11.56 -3.09
CA GLU A 100 20.41 -10.16 -2.75
C GLU A 100 19.86 -9.23 -3.83
N ILE A 101 20.02 -9.59 -5.11
CA ILE A 101 19.44 -8.84 -6.22
C ILE A 101 17.92 -8.80 -6.11
N ILE A 102 17.28 -9.95 -5.90
CA ILE A 102 15.82 -10.03 -5.79
C ILE A 102 15.34 -9.21 -4.60
N LEU A 103 16.02 -9.30 -3.45
CA LEU A 103 15.68 -8.53 -2.26
C LEU A 103 15.84 -7.03 -2.48
N LEU A 104 16.99 -6.58 -2.97
CA LEU A 104 17.29 -5.16 -3.17
C LEU A 104 16.35 -4.52 -4.20
N ALA A 105 16.08 -5.21 -5.31
CA ALA A 105 15.14 -4.74 -6.31
C ALA A 105 13.71 -4.68 -5.74
N SER A 106 13.29 -5.68 -4.96
CA SER A 106 11.97 -5.67 -4.33
C SER A 106 11.83 -4.54 -3.30
N ILE A 107 12.88 -4.25 -2.52
CA ILE A 107 12.91 -3.11 -1.58
C ILE A 107 12.87 -1.78 -2.35
N ALA A 108 13.65 -1.64 -3.43
CA ALA A 108 13.62 -0.43 -4.26
C ALA A 108 12.22 -0.19 -4.84
N CYS A 109 11.56 -1.25 -5.31
CA CYS A 109 10.17 -1.23 -5.74
C CYS A 109 9.20 -0.90 -4.59
N ALA A 110 9.41 -1.41 -3.38
CA ALA A 110 8.61 -1.05 -2.21
C ALA A 110 8.72 0.45 -1.90
N LEU A 111 9.92 1.04 -2.02
CA LEU A 111 10.17 2.42 -1.65
C LEU A 111 9.84 3.44 -2.75
N HIS A 112 9.41 3.00 -3.94
CA HIS A 112 9.21 3.88 -5.10
C HIS A 112 8.28 5.07 -4.80
N ASP A 113 7.28 4.84 -3.94
CA ASP A 113 6.22 5.79 -3.60
C ASP A 113 6.33 6.32 -2.16
N VAL A 114 7.46 6.14 -1.49
CA VAL A 114 7.66 6.62 -0.11
C VAL A 114 7.42 8.14 0.00
N GLY A 115 7.67 8.90 -1.07
CA GLY A 115 7.39 10.34 -1.14
C GLY A 115 5.91 10.72 -1.05
N LYS A 116 4.98 9.76 -1.21
CA LYS A 116 3.55 9.95 -0.97
C LYS A 116 3.21 10.09 0.52
N ALA A 117 4.12 9.69 1.42
CA ALA A 117 4.00 9.88 2.87
C ALA A 117 4.28 11.35 3.30
N THR A 118 3.86 12.33 2.51
CA THR A 118 4.06 13.76 2.77
C THR A 118 2.73 14.48 2.93
N VAL A 119 2.70 15.56 3.72
CA VAL A 119 1.51 16.42 3.87
C VAL A 119 0.98 16.84 2.51
N TYR A 120 1.88 17.26 1.63
CA TYR A 120 1.53 17.79 0.32
C TYR A 120 0.81 16.74 -0.53
N PHE A 121 1.36 15.52 -0.62
CA PHE A 121 0.71 14.46 -1.38
C PHE A 121 -0.62 14.04 -0.76
N GLN A 122 -0.64 13.81 0.56
CA GLN A 122 -1.84 13.30 1.24
C GLN A 122 -3.03 14.26 1.14
N ASN A 123 -2.78 15.58 1.02
CA ASN A 123 -3.82 16.60 0.85
C ASN A 123 -4.25 16.85 -0.60
N LYS A 124 -3.75 16.09 -1.59
CA LYS A 124 -4.23 16.20 -2.98
C LYS A 124 -5.72 15.85 -3.12
N ILE A 125 -6.23 14.96 -2.26
CA ILE A 125 -7.66 14.60 -2.17
C ILE A 125 -8.08 14.74 -0.70
N PRO A 126 -8.50 15.94 -0.26
CA PRO A 126 -8.81 16.23 1.14
C PRO A 126 -9.90 15.36 1.75
N GLU A 127 -10.82 14.85 0.93
CA GLU A 127 -11.89 13.94 1.32
C GLU A 127 -11.30 12.64 1.90
N ILE A 128 -10.33 12.03 1.20
CA ILE A 128 -9.65 10.81 1.65
C ILE A 128 -8.84 11.09 2.91
N THR A 129 -8.12 12.21 2.98
CA THR A 129 -7.36 12.58 4.18
C THR A 129 -8.26 12.66 5.41
N ARG A 130 -9.47 13.19 5.23
CA ARG A 130 -10.45 13.32 6.31
C ARG A 130 -11.02 11.96 6.71
N GLU A 131 -11.37 11.13 5.72
CA GLU A 131 -11.93 9.80 5.93
C GLU A 131 -10.92 8.83 6.57
N SER A 132 -9.64 8.91 6.21
CA SER A 132 -8.60 8.04 6.76
C SER A 132 -8.22 8.36 8.22
N GLY A 133 -8.74 9.47 8.77
CA GLY A 133 -8.42 9.92 10.12
C GLY A 133 -7.08 10.65 10.24
N LEU A 134 -6.40 10.95 9.12
CA LEU A 134 -5.20 11.79 9.08
C LEU A 134 -5.55 13.24 9.46
N ARG A 135 -5.36 13.59 10.73
CA ARG A 135 -5.53 14.98 11.17
C ARG A 135 -4.40 15.86 10.65
N ARG A 136 -4.77 17.04 10.14
CA ARG A 136 -3.91 18.06 9.48
C ARG A 136 -2.63 18.47 10.25
N GLY A 137 -2.52 18.15 11.55
CA GLY A 137 -1.37 18.47 12.40
C GLY A 137 -0.36 17.33 12.65
N TYR A 138 -0.56 16.11 12.11
CA TYR A 138 0.22 14.92 12.52
C TYR A 138 1.44 14.57 11.66
N LEU A 139 1.67 15.29 10.56
CA LEU A 139 2.85 15.13 9.72
C LEU A 139 3.82 16.30 9.99
N ARG A 140 4.29 16.39 11.22
CA ARG A 140 5.54 17.10 11.54
C ARG A 140 6.63 16.04 11.56
N PHE A 141 7.53 16.07 10.58
CA PHE A 141 8.82 15.41 10.68
C PHE A 141 9.71 16.20 11.65
#